data_AF-A0AAN6BNB6-F1
#
_entry.id   AF-A0AAN6BNB6-F1
#
_cell.length_a   1.000
_cell.length_b   1.000
_cell.length_c   1.000
_cell.angle_alpha   90.00
_cell.angle_beta   90.00
_cell.angle_gamma   90.00
#
_symmetry.space_group_name_H-M   'P 1'
#
loop_
_entity.id
_entity.type
_entity.pdbx_description
1 polymer ?
#
loop_
_entity_poly.entity_id
_entity_poly.type
_entity_poly.pdbx_seq_one_letter_code
_entity_poly.pdbx_strand_id
1 'polypeptide(L)'
;MASAAVQLPTTHEPQIQRKSLLPTANTPHHVQTTLNFLKENEDGSPPPPTYVGKPETYDRPAVTLPVTIHDVSGHELEYTLDKNGFQFYYHESKEKDFVDDEKIKAEYYPEVEQLLKDATGASKIFIFDHTIRRKPKDERTLAAQLRGPVQRVHIDQSYSASKDRVSYHLPDEAPELLKGRYQIINVWRPIRTILKDPLAVADAHSVPDDDLVPTKLIYPNRVGETYGVRPNPGFKWYFRYAQPPELVTLIKCFDSKTDGRARRVPHSAFVDPATEGEAPRESIEVRALVFHPEDRE
;
A
#
# COMPACT_ATOMS: atom_id res chain seq x y z
N MET A 1 29.85 -40.26 24.70
CA MET A 1 28.60 -39.51 24.94
C MET A 1 28.98 -38.07 25.27
N ALA A 2 29.13 -37.23 24.24
CA ALA A 2 29.40 -35.81 24.39
C ALA A 2 28.42 -35.08 23.47
N SER A 3 27.50 -34.34 24.08
CA SER A 3 26.42 -33.59 23.43
C SER A 3 27.00 -32.31 22.83
N ALA A 4 27.01 -32.19 21.50
CA ALA A 4 27.32 -30.94 20.83
C ALA A 4 26.05 -30.08 20.81
N ALA A 5 26.06 -28.96 21.54
CA ALA A 5 25.01 -27.95 21.49
C ALA A 5 25.10 -27.19 20.15
N VAL A 6 24.02 -27.22 19.38
CA VAL A 6 23.85 -26.44 18.16
C VAL A 6 23.52 -25.01 18.56
N GLN A 7 24.41 -24.07 18.25
CA GLN A 7 24.22 -22.65 18.48
C GLN A 7 23.38 -22.08 17.32
N LEU A 8 22.16 -21.64 17.63
CA LEU A 8 21.27 -21.00 16.65
C LEU A 8 21.84 -19.62 16.24
N PRO A 9 21.69 -19.21 14.97
CA PRO A 9 22.14 -17.90 14.51
C PRO A 9 21.33 -16.79 15.18
N THR A 10 22.04 -15.83 15.78
CA THR A 10 21.47 -14.59 16.33
C THR A 10 20.90 -13.74 15.20
N THR A 11 19.59 -13.50 15.23
CA THR A 11 18.91 -12.50 14.40
C THR A 11 19.45 -11.11 14.74
N HIS A 12 20.07 -10.44 13.76
CA HIS A 12 20.37 -9.02 13.86
C HIS A 12 19.08 -8.23 13.70
N GLU A 13 18.52 -7.74 14.82
CA GLU A 13 17.55 -6.64 14.79
C GLU A 13 18.30 -5.32 14.53
N PRO A 14 17.97 -4.55 13.48
CA PRO A 14 18.45 -3.19 13.38
C PRO A 14 17.78 -2.34 14.46
N GLN A 15 18.54 -1.93 15.48
CA GLN A 15 18.11 -0.92 16.43
C GLN A 15 18.00 0.44 15.75
N ILE A 16 16.79 0.80 15.31
CA ILE A 16 16.41 2.21 15.11
C ILE A 16 15.39 2.57 16.19
N GLN A 17 15.86 2.70 17.43
CA GLN A 17 15.11 3.41 18.47
C GLN A 17 15.24 4.92 18.23
N ARG A 18 14.46 5.45 17.28
CA ARG A 18 14.09 6.87 17.32
C ARG A 18 12.86 6.97 18.24
N LYS A 19 13.05 7.57 19.42
CA LYS A 19 11.94 7.93 20.33
C LYS A 19 10.88 8.69 19.52
N SER A 20 9.63 8.23 19.61
CA SER A 20 8.47 8.94 19.07
C SER A 20 8.48 10.38 19.62
N LEU A 21 8.63 11.35 18.72
CA LEU A 21 8.60 12.79 19.03
C LEU A 21 7.18 13.36 18.96
N LEU A 22 6.16 12.53 18.70
CA LEU A 22 4.78 12.99 18.62
C LEU A 22 4.10 12.85 19.99
N PRO A 23 3.37 13.88 20.44
CA PRO A 23 2.61 13.78 21.68
C PRO A 23 1.63 12.62 21.59
N THR A 24 1.72 11.67 22.52
CA THR A 24 0.73 10.62 22.72
C THR A 24 -0.55 11.29 23.19
N ALA A 25 -1.54 11.43 22.32
CA ALA A 25 -2.90 11.72 22.76
C ALA A 25 -3.33 10.58 23.70
N ASN A 26 -3.87 10.92 24.87
CA ASN A 26 -4.25 9.93 25.90
C ASN A 26 -5.41 9.00 25.48
N THR A 27 -6.00 9.21 24.30
CA THR A 27 -7.05 8.36 23.73
C THR A 27 -6.83 8.25 22.21
N PRO A 28 -6.84 7.04 21.61
CA PRO A 28 -6.76 6.87 20.16
C PRO A 28 -7.95 7.53 19.43
N HIS A 29 -7.72 8.14 18.27
CA HIS A 29 -8.77 8.74 17.43
C HIS A 29 -9.43 7.69 16.53
N HIS A 30 -10.07 6.67 17.11
CA HIS A 30 -10.82 5.69 16.33
C HIS A 30 -12.00 6.35 15.60
N VAL A 31 -12.19 6.03 14.33
CA VAL A 31 -13.20 6.68 13.48
C VAL A 31 -14.31 5.70 13.12
N GLN A 32 -15.56 6.11 13.37
CA GLN A 32 -16.74 5.46 12.83
C GLN A 32 -17.10 6.13 11.50
N THR A 33 -17.04 5.37 10.42
CA THR A 33 -17.26 5.89 9.07
C THR A 33 -17.77 4.78 8.15
N THR A 34 -17.75 5.00 6.85
CA THR A 34 -18.06 4.00 5.84
C THR A 34 -16.93 3.80 4.86
N LEU A 35 -16.80 2.58 4.32
CA LEU A 35 -15.92 2.25 3.21
C LEU A 35 -16.72 1.72 2.02
N ASN A 36 -16.22 1.97 0.80
CA ASN A 36 -16.89 1.57 -0.43
C ASN A 36 -16.26 0.29 -1.01
N PHE A 37 -17.00 -0.80 -0.94
CA PHE A 37 -16.61 -2.12 -1.43
C PHE A 37 -17.14 -2.39 -2.84
N LEU A 38 -16.63 -3.44 -3.48
CA LEU A 38 -17.12 -3.89 -4.78
C LEU A 38 -18.61 -4.28 -4.69
N LYS A 39 -19.44 -3.71 -5.56
CA LYS A 39 -20.75 -4.26 -5.87
C LYS A 39 -20.60 -5.24 -7.02
N GLU A 40 -20.87 -6.51 -6.78
CA GLU A 40 -20.89 -7.53 -7.83
C GLU A 40 -22.10 -7.36 -8.75
N ASN A 41 -21.98 -7.87 -9.98
CA ASN A 41 -23.07 -7.84 -10.94
C ASN A 41 -24.19 -8.79 -10.48
N GLU A 42 -25.44 -8.37 -10.64
CA GLU A 42 -26.62 -9.14 -10.19
C GLU A 42 -26.76 -10.49 -10.91
N ASP A 43 -26.19 -10.61 -12.11
CA ASP A 43 -26.15 -11.83 -12.92
C ASP A 43 -24.99 -12.78 -12.56
N GLY A 44 -24.14 -12.41 -11.59
CA GLY A 44 -22.96 -13.17 -11.17
C GLY A 44 -21.79 -13.13 -12.16
N SER A 45 -21.88 -12.33 -13.23
CA SER A 45 -20.76 -12.14 -14.16
C SER A 45 -19.60 -11.40 -13.48
N PRO A 46 -18.34 -11.65 -13.90
CA PRO A 46 -17.21 -10.94 -13.33
C PRO A 46 -17.30 -9.44 -13.62
N PRO A 47 -16.68 -8.60 -12.77
CA PRO A 47 -16.61 -7.18 -13.01
C PRO A 47 -16.01 -6.89 -14.40
N PRO A 48 -16.55 -5.91 -15.16
CA PRO A 48 -15.99 -5.57 -16.47
C PRO A 48 -14.53 -5.11 -16.32
N PRO A 49 -13.72 -5.12 -17.39
CA PRO A 49 -12.38 -4.54 -17.36
C PRO A 49 -12.43 -3.01 -17.21
N THR A 50 -11.44 -2.45 -16.53
CA THR A 50 -11.12 -1.01 -16.58
C THR A 50 -10.09 -0.76 -17.68
N TYR A 51 -10.26 0.31 -18.45
CA TYR A 51 -9.36 0.69 -19.53
C TYR A 51 -8.63 1.98 -19.17
N VAL A 52 -7.31 1.94 -19.25
CA VAL A 52 -6.49 3.12 -19.00
C VAL A 52 -6.75 4.18 -20.05
N GLY A 53 -6.97 5.42 -19.61
CA GLY A 53 -7.34 6.55 -20.48
C GLY A 53 -8.84 6.64 -20.78
N LYS A 54 -9.67 5.77 -20.20
CA LYS A 54 -11.14 5.79 -20.31
C LYS A 54 -11.81 5.95 -18.94
N PRO A 55 -11.93 7.19 -18.42
CA PRO A 55 -12.47 7.49 -17.09
C PRO A 55 -13.80 6.80 -16.75
N GLU A 56 -14.69 6.68 -17.73
CA GLU A 56 -15.99 6.05 -17.61
C GLU A 56 -15.93 4.58 -17.17
N THR A 57 -14.79 3.91 -17.36
CA THR A 57 -14.58 2.50 -16.98
C THR A 57 -14.07 2.33 -15.55
N TYR A 58 -13.78 3.43 -14.87
CA TYR A 58 -13.37 3.46 -13.46
C TYR A 58 -14.57 3.63 -12.53
N ASP A 59 -15.60 4.35 -12.98
CA ASP A 59 -16.82 4.57 -12.24
C ASP A 59 -17.65 3.28 -12.17
N ARG A 60 -17.96 2.85 -10.96
CA ARG A 60 -18.66 1.61 -10.69
C ARG A 60 -19.55 1.75 -9.46
N PRO A 61 -20.72 1.10 -9.47
CA PRO A 61 -21.49 0.92 -8.26
C PRO A 61 -20.64 0.29 -7.15
N ALA A 62 -20.82 0.78 -5.93
CA ALA A 62 -20.16 0.27 -4.74
C ALA A 62 -21.20 -0.15 -3.70
N VAL A 63 -20.81 -1.07 -2.83
CA VAL A 63 -21.54 -1.36 -1.58
C VAL A 63 -20.84 -0.62 -0.46
N THR A 64 -21.54 0.32 0.16
CA THR A 64 -21.01 1.08 1.29
C THR A 64 -21.31 0.32 2.59
N LEU A 65 -20.29 0.01 3.37
CA LEU A 65 -20.46 -0.60 4.70
C LEU A 65 -19.98 0.35 5.81
N PRO A 66 -20.72 0.44 6.93
CA PRO A 66 -20.21 1.09 8.13
C PRO A 66 -19.06 0.26 8.71
N VAL A 67 -17.99 0.94 9.13
CA VAL A 67 -16.78 0.33 9.70
C VAL A 67 -16.25 1.20 10.83
N THR A 68 -15.49 0.56 11.73
CA THR A 68 -14.59 1.24 12.65
C THR A 68 -13.17 1.14 12.13
N ILE A 69 -12.50 2.28 11.96
CA ILE A 69 -11.10 2.35 11.56
C ILE A 69 -10.28 2.74 12.80
N HIS A 70 -9.35 1.88 13.18
CA HIS A 70 -8.62 1.98 14.44
C HIS A 70 -7.36 2.82 14.24
N ASP A 71 -7.32 3.98 14.89
CA ASP A 71 -6.10 4.78 15.00
C ASP A 71 -4.98 4.02 15.75
N VAL A 72 -3.81 3.99 15.13
CA VAL A 72 -2.60 3.33 15.63
C VAL A 72 -1.65 4.28 16.38
N SER A 73 -2.05 5.54 16.63
CA SER A 73 -1.25 6.51 17.38
C SER A 73 -0.60 5.91 18.64
N GLY A 74 0.73 5.99 18.75
CA GLY A 74 1.49 5.46 19.88
C GLY A 74 1.82 3.96 19.78
N HIS A 75 1.24 3.25 18.82
CA HIS A 75 1.43 1.83 18.56
C HIS A 75 1.92 1.56 17.13
N GLU A 76 2.44 2.57 16.44
CA GLU A 76 2.75 2.52 15.01
C GLU A 76 3.76 1.40 14.67
N LEU A 77 4.71 1.16 15.57
CA LEU A 77 5.79 0.19 15.39
C LEU A 77 5.40 -1.25 15.75
N GLU A 78 4.16 -1.50 16.20
CA GLU A 78 3.66 -2.86 16.48
C GLU A 78 3.22 -3.61 15.21
N TYR A 79 3.06 -2.88 14.10
CA TYR A 79 2.57 -3.39 12.82
C TYR A 79 3.73 -3.63 11.85
N THR A 80 3.80 -4.82 11.28
CA THR A 80 4.87 -5.20 10.36
C THR A 80 4.33 -5.75 9.04
N LEU A 81 5.14 -5.64 7.99
CA LEU A 81 4.79 -6.16 6.67
C LEU A 81 4.45 -7.66 6.69
N ASP A 82 5.17 -8.46 7.47
CA ASP A 82 4.98 -9.92 7.49
C ASP A 82 3.84 -10.36 8.42
N LYS A 83 3.52 -9.59 9.47
CA LYS A 83 2.42 -9.91 10.39
C LYS A 83 1.09 -9.31 9.94
N ASN A 84 1.07 -8.06 9.51
CA ASN A 84 -0.17 -7.32 9.25
C ASN A 84 -0.36 -7.01 7.76
N GLY A 85 0.72 -7.04 6.98
CA GLY A 85 0.71 -6.64 5.57
C GLY A 85 0.88 -5.14 5.36
N PHE A 86 1.04 -4.37 6.43
CA PHE A 86 1.44 -2.97 6.39
C PHE A 86 2.41 -2.66 7.53
N GLN A 87 3.16 -1.58 7.39
CA GLN A 87 4.12 -1.15 8.40
C GLN A 87 4.30 0.37 8.35
N PHE A 88 4.35 1.00 9.52
CA PHE A 88 4.76 2.39 9.61
C PHE A 88 6.27 2.47 9.77
N TYR A 89 6.91 3.39 9.05
CA TYR A 89 8.36 3.54 9.05
C TYR A 89 8.75 5.01 9.12
N TYR A 90 9.61 5.37 10.08
CA TYR A 90 10.10 6.74 10.19
C TYR A 90 11.20 6.99 9.16
N HIS A 91 10.97 7.96 8.29
CA HIS A 91 11.95 8.41 7.32
C HIS A 91 11.71 9.87 6.97
N GLU A 92 12.72 10.71 7.17
CA GLU A 92 12.68 12.10 6.71
C GLU A 92 13.21 12.19 5.28
N SER A 93 12.38 12.64 4.34
CA SER A 93 12.77 12.85 2.94
C SER A 93 13.50 14.18 2.75
N LYS A 94 14.52 14.24 1.88
CA LYS A 94 15.11 15.52 1.46
C LYS A 94 14.18 16.27 0.50
N GLU A 95 13.52 15.54 -0.40
CA GLU A 95 12.48 16.10 -1.27
C GLU A 95 11.23 16.39 -0.43
N LYS A 96 10.72 17.64 -0.49
CA LYS A 96 9.60 18.10 0.33
C LYS A 96 8.38 18.53 -0.49
N ASP A 97 8.56 18.92 -1.75
CA ASP A 97 7.50 19.55 -2.55
C ASP A 97 6.85 18.60 -3.55
N PHE A 98 7.62 17.62 -4.06
CA PHE A 98 7.20 16.60 -5.01
C PHE A 98 6.46 17.21 -6.22
N VAL A 99 7.12 18.19 -6.88
CA VAL A 99 6.58 18.90 -8.05
C VAL A 99 7.32 18.63 -9.35
N ASP A 100 8.51 18.03 -9.27
CA ASP A 100 9.39 17.74 -10.41
C ASP A 100 9.66 16.24 -10.48
N ASP A 101 9.17 15.60 -11.55
CA ASP A 101 9.26 14.16 -11.78
C ASP A 101 10.71 13.67 -11.92
N GLU A 102 11.56 14.45 -12.57
CA GLU A 102 12.97 14.10 -12.77
C GLU A 102 13.74 14.24 -11.47
N LYS A 103 13.44 15.27 -10.67
CA LYS A 103 14.01 15.42 -9.33
C LYS A 103 13.56 14.28 -8.39
N ILE A 104 12.30 13.86 -8.45
CA ILE A 104 11.79 12.72 -7.68
C ILE A 104 12.57 11.44 -8.01
N LYS A 105 12.79 11.16 -9.30
CA LYS A 105 13.57 10.00 -9.73
C LYS A 105 15.05 10.10 -9.35
N ALA A 106 15.65 11.28 -9.43
CA ALA A 106 17.07 11.47 -9.16
C ALA A 106 17.40 11.47 -7.65
N GLU A 107 16.51 12.02 -6.82
CA GLU A 107 16.79 12.26 -5.41
C GLU A 107 15.95 11.39 -4.47
N TYR A 108 14.64 11.24 -4.71
CA TYR A 108 13.74 10.55 -3.79
C TYR A 108 13.69 9.02 -4.03
N TYR A 109 13.81 8.55 -5.27
CA TYR A 109 13.86 7.12 -5.54
C TYR A 109 15.02 6.40 -4.83
N PRO A 110 16.26 6.95 -4.79
CA PRO A 110 17.33 6.39 -3.97
C PRO A 110 17.00 6.30 -2.48
N GLU A 111 16.30 7.30 -1.93
CA GLU A 111 15.84 7.28 -0.53
C GLU A 111 14.83 6.14 -0.30
N VAL A 112 13.87 5.98 -1.21
CA VAL A 112 12.86 4.91 -1.13
C VAL A 112 13.48 3.52 -1.29
N GLU A 113 14.45 3.36 -2.19
CA GLU A 113 15.19 2.11 -2.35
C GLU A 113 15.91 1.74 -1.05
N GLN A 114 16.65 2.68 -0.44
CA GLN A 114 17.34 2.39 0.81
C GLN A 114 16.35 2.10 1.95
N LEU A 115 15.27 2.88 2.05
CA LEU A 115 14.20 2.65 3.03
C LEU A 115 13.64 1.24 2.93
N LEU A 116 13.30 0.78 1.72
CA LEU A 116 12.78 -0.57 1.51
C LEU A 116 13.81 -1.66 1.83
N LYS A 117 15.09 -1.45 1.48
CA LYS A 117 16.17 -2.36 1.88
C LYS A 117 16.27 -2.46 3.41
N ASP A 118 16.26 -1.34 4.11
CA ASP A 118 16.34 -1.30 5.57
C ASP A 118 15.13 -1.96 6.25
N ALA A 119 13.93 -1.68 5.73
CA ALA A 119 12.68 -2.19 6.30
C ALA A 119 12.45 -3.69 6.05
N THR A 120 13.00 -4.24 4.96
CA THR A 120 12.68 -5.61 4.52
C THR A 120 13.87 -6.56 4.52
N GLY A 121 15.11 -6.06 4.49
CA GLY A 121 16.31 -6.86 4.25
C GLY A 121 16.51 -7.28 2.80
N ALA A 122 15.69 -6.78 1.86
CA ALA A 122 15.80 -7.10 0.44
C ALA A 122 17.15 -6.64 -0.14
N SER A 123 17.68 -7.40 -1.10
CA SER A 123 18.95 -7.07 -1.74
C SER A 123 18.78 -6.25 -3.02
N LYS A 124 17.60 -6.33 -3.66
CA LYS A 124 17.27 -5.59 -4.88
C LYS A 124 15.88 -4.98 -4.81
N ILE A 125 15.80 -3.71 -5.19
CA ILE A 125 14.56 -2.96 -5.33
C ILE A 125 14.47 -2.47 -6.77
N PHE A 126 13.27 -2.51 -7.35
CA PHE A 126 12.99 -1.89 -8.64
C PHE A 126 11.73 -1.04 -8.53
N ILE A 127 11.91 0.28 -8.54
CA ILE A 127 10.80 1.23 -8.54
C ILE A 127 10.30 1.40 -9.97
N PHE A 128 9.02 1.11 -10.21
CA PHE A 128 8.48 1.13 -11.57
C PHE A 128 7.55 2.30 -11.87
N ASP A 129 6.91 2.88 -10.85
CA ASP A 129 6.16 4.13 -10.99
C ASP A 129 6.01 4.83 -9.64
N HIS A 130 5.53 6.07 -9.71
CA HIS A 130 4.96 6.75 -8.57
C HIS A 130 3.68 7.49 -8.98
N THR A 131 2.85 7.84 -8.00
CA THR A 131 1.63 8.61 -8.21
C THR A 131 1.53 9.67 -7.13
N ILE A 132 1.28 10.91 -7.56
CA ILE A 132 1.08 12.05 -6.66
C ILE A 132 -0.41 12.38 -6.65
N ARG A 133 -0.99 12.41 -5.45
CA ARG A 133 -2.37 12.82 -5.21
C ARG A 133 -2.33 14.13 -4.43
N ARG A 134 -2.68 15.21 -5.11
CA ARG A 134 -2.84 16.56 -4.54
C ARG A 134 -3.94 17.27 -5.29
N LYS A 135 -4.64 18.19 -4.63
CA LYS A 135 -5.70 18.97 -5.26
C LYS A 135 -5.12 19.77 -6.45
N PRO A 136 -5.64 19.61 -7.67
CA PRO A 136 -5.18 20.39 -8.82
C PRO A 136 -5.41 21.89 -8.59
N LYS A 137 -4.49 22.74 -9.07
CA LYS A 137 -4.72 24.20 -9.10
C LYS A 137 -5.81 24.61 -10.09
N ASP A 138 -6.10 23.76 -11.09
CA ASP A 138 -7.11 23.98 -12.12
C ASP A 138 -8.06 22.77 -12.19
N GLU A 139 -9.30 22.96 -11.74
CA GLU A 139 -10.32 21.91 -11.64
C GLU A 139 -11.09 21.69 -12.96
N ARG A 140 -10.77 22.43 -14.02
CA ARG A 140 -11.57 22.45 -15.28
C ARG A 140 -11.39 21.22 -16.17
N THR A 141 -10.52 20.27 -15.82
CA THR A 141 -10.29 19.05 -16.62
C THR A 141 -10.73 17.78 -15.90
N LEU A 142 -11.33 16.85 -16.64
CA LEU A 142 -11.74 15.54 -16.10
C LEU A 142 -10.53 14.75 -15.52
N ALA A 143 -9.34 14.93 -16.10
CA ALA A 143 -8.09 14.36 -15.59
C ALA A 143 -7.67 14.95 -14.23
N ALA A 144 -8.04 16.20 -13.93
CA ALA A 144 -7.81 16.84 -12.65
C ALA A 144 -8.74 16.28 -11.56
N GLN A 145 -9.98 15.92 -11.92
CA GLN A 145 -10.96 15.33 -11.00
C GLN A 145 -10.60 13.89 -10.56
N LEU A 146 -9.88 13.14 -11.39
CA LEU A 146 -9.46 11.75 -11.11
C LEU A 146 -8.21 11.62 -10.21
N ARG A 147 -7.57 12.73 -9.83
CA ARG A 147 -6.34 12.73 -9.01
C ARG A 147 -6.57 12.75 -7.51
N GLY A 148 -7.82 12.77 -7.07
CA GLY A 148 -8.18 12.71 -5.66
C GLY A 148 -7.82 11.37 -4.98
N PRO A 149 -7.93 11.31 -3.65
CA PRO A 149 -7.89 10.06 -2.89
C PRO A 149 -8.88 9.01 -3.44
N VAL A 150 -8.45 7.76 -3.59
CA VAL A 150 -9.33 6.66 -4.04
C VAL A 150 -10.11 6.13 -2.85
N GLN A 151 -11.42 6.35 -2.82
CA GLN A 151 -12.30 5.90 -1.73
C GLN A 151 -12.95 4.53 -1.96
N ARG A 152 -12.55 3.81 -3.02
CA ARG A 152 -12.91 2.41 -3.22
C ARG A 152 -11.88 1.51 -2.54
N VAL A 153 -12.33 0.47 -1.86
CA VAL A 153 -11.45 -0.56 -1.28
C VAL A 153 -10.87 -1.40 -2.42
N HIS A 154 -9.55 -1.52 -2.46
CA HIS A 154 -8.84 -2.25 -3.51
C HIS A 154 -7.48 -2.78 -3.07
N ILE A 155 -6.92 -3.68 -3.89
CA ILE A 155 -5.49 -4.05 -3.89
C ILE A 155 -4.97 -3.80 -5.31
N ASP A 156 -3.82 -3.15 -5.40
CA ASP A 156 -3.27 -2.64 -6.67
C ASP A 156 -2.88 -3.72 -7.68
N GLN A 157 -2.62 -4.95 -7.22
CA GLN A 157 -2.28 -6.08 -8.09
C GLN A 157 -2.92 -7.36 -7.60
N SER A 158 -3.39 -8.17 -8.56
CA SER A 158 -3.71 -9.57 -8.31
C SER A 158 -2.44 -10.43 -8.22
N TYR A 159 -2.60 -11.68 -7.77
CA TYR A 159 -1.47 -12.62 -7.70
C TYR A 159 -0.84 -12.92 -9.07
N SER A 160 -1.67 -13.14 -10.10
CA SER A 160 -1.20 -13.35 -11.48
C SER A 160 -0.50 -12.11 -12.01
N ALA A 161 -1.12 -10.93 -11.88
CA ALA A 161 -0.56 -9.68 -12.38
C ALA A 161 0.76 -9.29 -11.69
N SER A 162 0.96 -9.70 -10.44
CA SER A 162 2.19 -9.41 -9.69
C SER A 162 3.40 -10.12 -10.30
N LYS A 163 3.24 -11.37 -10.74
CA LYS A 163 4.29 -12.10 -11.48
C LYS A 163 4.58 -11.42 -12.82
N ASP A 164 3.53 -11.04 -13.55
CA ASP A 164 3.66 -10.38 -14.85
C ASP A 164 4.39 -9.03 -14.75
N ARG A 165 4.28 -8.33 -13.61
CA ARG A 165 5.06 -7.10 -13.35
C ARG A 165 6.57 -7.34 -13.34
N VAL A 166 7.03 -8.45 -12.77
CA VAL A 166 8.45 -8.81 -12.80
C VAL A 166 8.90 -9.04 -14.24
N SER A 167 8.18 -9.87 -14.99
CA SER A 167 8.51 -10.18 -16.39
C SER A 167 8.42 -8.99 -17.32
N TYR A 168 7.50 -8.05 -17.07
CA TYR A 168 7.34 -6.86 -17.89
C TYR A 168 8.47 -5.84 -17.67
N HIS A 169 8.87 -5.61 -16.42
CA HIS A 169 9.85 -4.58 -16.07
C HIS A 169 11.29 -5.06 -16.11
N LEU A 170 11.52 -6.35 -15.83
CA LEU A 170 12.85 -6.96 -15.73
C LEU A 170 12.90 -8.27 -16.55
N PRO A 171 12.60 -8.25 -17.86
CA PRO A 171 12.41 -9.47 -18.65
C PRO A 171 13.62 -10.41 -18.63
N ASP A 172 14.84 -9.86 -18.69
CA ASP A 172 16.08 -10.63 -18.74
C ASP A 172 16.42 -11.29 -17.39
N GLU A 173 16.03 -10.66 -16.28
CA GLU A 173 16.32 -11.13 -14.93
C GLU A 173 15.17 -11.94 -14.31
N ALA A 174 13.96 -11.79 -14.84
CA ALA A 174 12.74 -12.42 -14.33
C ALA A 174 12.87 -13.94 -14.13
N PRO A 175 13.50 -14.73 -15.04
CA PRO A 175 13.66 -16.17 -14.82
C PRO A 175 14.40 -16.53 -13.53
N GLU A 176 15.32 -15.69 -13.06
CA GLU A 176 16.05 -15.91 -11.80
C GLU A 176 15.35 -15.25 -10.61
N LEU A 177 14.90 -13.99 -10.77
CA LEU A 177 14.24 -13.25 -9.68
C LEU A 177 12.95 -13.94 -9.19
N LEU A 178 12.22 -14.60 -10.08
CA LEU A 178 10.99 -15.34 -9.74
C LEU A 178 11.24 -16.67 -9.00
N LYS A 179 12.50 -17.11 -8.85
CA LYS A 179 12.84 -18.31 -8.06
C LYS A 179 12.99 -18.01 -6.56
N GLY A 180 13.27 -16.76 -6.20
CA GLY A 180 13.32 -16.31 -4.80
C GLY A 180 12.03 -15.59 -4.39
N ARG A 181 11.99 -15.09 -3.15
CA ARG A 181 10.90 -14.23 -2.70
C ARG A 181 10.93 -12.91 -3.45
N TYR A 182 9.81 -12.56 -4.03
CA TYR A 182 9.53 -11.23 -4.55
C TYR A 182 8.20 -10.70 -3.98
N GLN A 183 8.13 -9.38 -3.86
CA GLN A 183 7.01 -8.66 -3.28
C GLN A 183 6.69 -7.43 -4.15
N ILE A 184 5.47 -6.91 -4.01
CA ILE A 184 5.14 -5.56 -4.43
C ILE A 184 4.78 -4.78 -3.17
N ILE A 185 5.55 -3.72 -2.89
CA ILE A 185 5.34 -2.85 -1.76
C ILE A 185 5.17 -1.43 -2.27
N ASN A 186 4.07 -0.79 -1.87
CA ASN A 186 3.85 0.62 -2.07
C ASN A 186 4.42 1.38 -0.86
N VAL A 187 5.22 2.41 -1.10
CA VAL A 187 5.66 3.37 -0.10
C VAL A 187 4.77 4.60 -0.21
N TRP A 188 3.82 4.71 0.71
CA TRP A 188 2.90 5.84 0.78
C TRP A 188 3.42 6.87 1.78
N ARG A 189 3.63 8.10 1.31
CA ARG A 189 4.16 9.22 2.10
C ARG A 189 3.19 10.41 2.05
N PRO A 190 2.80 10.95 3.22
CA PRO A 190 2.24 12.30 3.27
C PRO A 190 3.23 13.37 2.80
N ILE A 191 2.79 14.29 1.94
CA ILE A 191 3.57 15.48 1.58
C ILE A 191 3.38 16.56 2.66
N ARG A 192 2.19 16.60 3.27
CA ARG A 192 1.82 17.42 4.43
C ARG A 192 1.16 16.52 5.48
N THR A 193 0.97 17.01 6.70
CA THR A 193 0.22 16.25 7.71
C THR A 193 -1.20 15.96 7.24
N ILE A 194 -1.64 14.71 7.37
CA ILE A 194 -2.94 14.26 6.85
C ILE A 194 -4.04 14.37 7.90
N LEU A 195 -5.02 15.21 7.62
CA LEU A 195 -6.26 15.30 8.40
C LEU A 195 -7.45 14.85 7.57
N LYS A 196 -7.56 15.34 6.33
CA LYS A 196 -8.64 14.99 5.41
C LYS A 196 -8.31 13.76 4.56
N ASP A 197 -9.32 12.93 4.30
CA ASP A 197 -9.24 11.72 3.48
C ASP A 197 -8.06 10.77 3.84
N PRO A 198 -7.81 10.43 5.12
CA PRO A 198 -6.69 9.57 5.52
C PRO A 198 -6.68 8.21 4.82
N LEU A 199 -5.51 7.56 4.82
CA LEU A 199 -5.32 6.21 4.28
C LEU A 199 -5.69 5.17 5.34
N ALA A 200 -6.70 4.36 5.04
CA ALA A 200 -6.99 3.13 5.76
C ALA A 200 -6.32 1.93 5.09
N VAL A 201 -5.80 1.03 5.92
CA VAL A 201 -5.24 -0.27 5.54
C VAL A 201 -5.90 -1.36 6.35
N ALA A 202 -6.24 -2.48 5.72
CA ALA A 202 -6.78 -3.64 6.40
C ALA A 202 -5.65 -4.51 6.97
N ASP A 203 -5.93 -5.23 8.05
CA ASP A 203 -5.07 -6.33 8.50
C ASP A 203 -5.24 -7.53 7.57
N ALA A 204 -4.12 -8.03 7.05
CA ALA A 204 -4.11 -9.11 6.06
C ALA A 204 -4.82 -10.39 6.52
N HIS A 205 -4.78 -10.72 7.82
CA HIS A 205 -5.39 -11.93 8.35
C HIS A 205 -6.88 -11.81 8.61
N SER A 206 -7.42 -10.60 8.52
CA SER A 206 -8.88 -10.37 8.54
C SER A 206 -9.53 -10.49 7.17
N VAL A 207 -8.74 -10.57 6.08
CA VAL A 207 -9.23 -10.54 4.69
C VAL A 207 -8.98 -11.91 4.02
N PRO A 208 -10.01 -12.74 3.83
CA PRO A 208 -9.87 -14.01 3.12
C PRO A 208 -9.73 -13.78 1.61
N ASP A 209 -9.06 -14.71 0.92
CA ASP A 209 -8.93 -14.66 -0.55
C ASP A 209 -10.28 -14.76 -1.27
N ASP A 210 -11.25 -15.44 -0.64
CA ASP A 210 -12.60 -15.56 -1.17
C ASP A 210 -13.34 -14.21 -1.23
N ASP A 211 -12.84 -13.14 -0.60
CA ASP A 211 -13.41 -11.79 -0.74
C ASP A 211 -12.71 -10.96 -1.82
N LEU A 212 -11.67 -11.49 -2.47
CA LEU A 212 -10.90 -10.79 -3.48
C LEU A 212 -11.40 -11.14 -4.89
N VAL A 213 -11.89 -10.14 -5.61
CA VAL A 213 -12.44 -10.31 -6.95
C VAL A 213 -11.51 -9.66 -7.99
N PRO A 214 -10.84 -10.45 -8.84
CA PRO A 214 -9.93 -9.92 -9.84
C PRO A 214 -10.68 -9.06 -10.85
N THR A 215 -10.13 -7.90 -11.16
CA THR A 215 -10.65 -6.96 -12.16
C THR A 215 -9.52 -6.59 -13.11
N LYS A 216 -9.69 -6.90 -14.40
CA LYS A 216 -8.71 -6.59 -15.43
C LYS A 216 -8.52 -5.07 -15.58
N LEU A 217 -7.28 -4.64 -15.67
CA LEU A 217 -6.86 -3.28 -15.97
C LEU A 217 -6.09 -3.28 -17.29
N ILE A 218 -6.74 -2.84 -18.36
CA ILE A 218 -6.24 -2.94 -19.72
C ILE A 218 -5.49 -1.65 -20.09
N TYR A 219 -4.21 -1.80 -20.41
CA TYR A 219 -3.35 -0.76 -20.99
C TYR A 219 -3.24 -0.99 -22.50
N PRO A 220 -2.84 0.02 -23.29
CA PRO A 220 -2.59 -0.16 -24.73
C PRO A 220 -1.57 -1.26 -25.06
N ASN A 221 -0.61 -1.51 -24.16
CA ASN A 221 0.52 -2.40 -24.40
C ASN A 221 0.58 -3.63 -23.49
N ARG A 222 -0.31 -3.76 -22.49
CA ARG A 222 -0.35 -4.89 -21.57
C ARG A 222 -1.70 -5.02 -20.87
N VAL A 223 -1.96 -6.20 -20.31
CA VAL A 223 -3.08 -6.41 -19.38
C VAL A 223 -2.51 -6.50 -17.98
N GLY A 224 -2.98 -5.65 -17.07
CA GLY A 224 -2.82 -5.80 -15.64
C GLY A 224 -4.13 -6.31 -15.01
N GLU A 225 -4.11 -6.52 -13.70
CA GLU A 225 -5.28 -6.93 -12.93
C GLU A 225 -5.13 -6.44 -11.49
N THR A 226 -6.21 -5.91 -10.93
CA THR A 226 -6.31 -5.45 -9.54
C THR A 226 -7.32 -6.31 -8.79
N TYR A 227 -7.38 -6.24 -7.46
CA TYR A 227 -8.52 -6.80 -6.72
C TYR A 227 -9.51 -5.70 -6.34
N GLY A 228 -10.77 -5.91 -6.70
CA GLY A 228 -11.89 -5.38 -5.94
C GLY A 228 -12.15 -6.27 -4.72
N VAL A 229 -12.76 -5.72 -3.68
CA VAL A 229 -12.96 -6.45 -2.42
C VAL A 229 -14.44 -6.50 -2.08
N ARG A 230 -14.95 -7.70 -1.80
CA ARG A 230 -16.33 -7.92 -1.35
C ARG A 230 -16.58 -7.25 0.01
N PRO A 231 -17.81 -6.77 0.25
CA PRO A 231 -18.17 -6.20 1.55
C PRO A 231 -18.15 -7.27 2.64
N ASN A 232 -17.31 -7.08 3.67
CA ASN A 232 -17.24 -7.98 4.82
C ASN A 232 -17.03 -7.20 6.13
N PRO A 233 -17.94 -7.31 7.12
CA PRO A 233 -17.82 -6.61 8.40
C PRO A 233 -16.72 -7.18 9.32
N GLY A 234 -16.15 -8.36 9.01
CA GLY A 234 -15.07 -8.97 9.78
C GLY A 234 -13.70 -8.36 9.56
N PHE A 235 -13.55 -7.47 8.56
CA PHE A 235 -12.28 -6.80 8.27
C PHE A 235 -11.87 -5.86 9.39
N LYS A 236 -10.59 -5.90 9.76
CA LYS A 236 -10.00 -5.00 10.74
C LYS A 236 -9.25 -3.90 10.02
N TRP A 237 -9.69 -2.67 10.20
CA TRP A 237 -9.15 -1.50 9.53
C TRP A 237 -8.33 -0.64 10.50
N TYR A 238 -7.21 -0.13 9.99
CA TYR A 238 -6.25 0.69 10.74
C TYR A 238 -5.86 1.92 9.93
N PHE A 239 -5.50 2.98 10.65
CA PHE A 239 -4.91 4.18 10.07
C PHE A 239 -4.08 4.91 11.12
N ARG A 240 -3.33 5.93 10.70
CA ARG A 240 -2.65 6.85 11.61
C ARG A 240 -3.31 8.22 11.56
N TYR A 241 -3.92 8.66 12.66
CA TYR A 241 -4.48 10.01 12.76
C TYR A 241 -3.37 11.06 12.59
N ALA A 242 -3.64 12.21 11.94
CA ALA A 242 -2.66 13.29 11.77
C ALA A 242 -1.27 12.80 11.29
N GLN A 243 -1.23 11.85 10.36
CA GLN A 243 0.03 11.22 9.92
C GLN A 243 0.97 12.27 9.30
N PRO A 244 2.19 12.47 9.85
CA PRO A 244 3.12 13.49 9.36
C PRO A 244 3.96 12.97 8.18
N PRO A 245 4.61 13.87 7.42
CA PRO A 245 5.47 13.50 6.28
C PRO A 245 6.63 12.56 6.63
N GLU A 246 7.12 12.59 7.88
CA GLU A 246 8.25 11.79 8.35
C GLU A 246 7.86 10.34 8.69
N LEU A 247 6.56 10.02 8.69
CA LEU A 247 6.06 8.67 8.97
C LEU A 247 5.41 8.12 7.70
N VAL A 248 6.11 7.22 7.02
CA VAL A 248 5.57 6.57 5.81
C VAL A 248 4.79 5.31 6.17
N THR A 249 3.83 4.94 5.32
CA THR A 249 3.13 3.67 5.38
C THR A 249 3.62 2.78 4.25
N LEU A 250 4.19 1.63 4.59
CA LEU A 250 4.50 0.57 3.66
C LEU A 250 3.26 -0.31 3.52
N ILE A 251 2.79 -0.52 2.29
CA ILE A 251 1.59 -1.29 1.98
C ILE A 251 2.01 -2.47 1.13
N LYS A 252 1.88 -3.69 1.66
CA LYS A 252 2.16 -4.91 0.90
C LYS A 252 0.99 -5.17 -0.05
N CYS A 253 1.22 -4.98 -1.35
CA CYS A 253 0.25 -5.32 -2.39
C CYS A 253 0.39 -6.80 -2.82
N PHE A 254 1.59 -7.36 -2.70
CA PHE A 254 1.86 -8.75 -3.05
C PHE A 254 3.07 -9.32 -2.27
N ASP A 255 3.01 -10.62 -1.99
CA ASP A 255 4.12 -11.46 -1.52
C ASP A 255 3.99 -12.86 -2.13
N SER A 256 5.10 -13.37 -2.61
CA SER A 256 5.19 -14.70 -3.22
C SER A 256 5.16 -15.83 -2.20
N LYS A 257 5.57 -15.59 -0.94
CA LYS A 257 5.55 -16.61 0.11
C LYS A 257 4.13 -16.98 0.53
N THR A 258 3.90 -18.26 0.79
CA THR A 258 2.60 -18.85 1.16
C THR A 258 2.61 -19.52 2.54
N ASP A 259 3.64 -19.23 3.34
CA ASP A 259 3.94 -19.85 4.64
C ASP A 259 3.17 -19.23 5.83
N GLY A 260 2.03 -18.60 5.55
CA GLY A 260 1.17 -17.99 6.55
C GLY A 260 1.49 -16.53 6.88
N ARG A 261 2.57 -15.94 6.35
CA ARG A 261 2.78 -14.48 6.49
C ARG A 261 1.76 -13.68 5.68
N ALA A 262 1.56 -12.41 6.04
CA ALA A 262 0.72 -11.49 5.29
C ALA A 262 1.25 -11.32 3.86
N ARG A 263 0.37 -11.44 2.86
CA ARG A 263 0.77 -11.39 1.44
C ARG A 263 0.22 -10.19 0.66
N ARG A 264 -0.81 -9.53 1.17
CA ARG A 264 -1.55 -8.46 0.49
C ARG A 264 -2.48 -7.80 1.49
N VAL A 265 -2.75 -6.51 1.33
CA VAL A 265 -3.76 -5.79 2.11
C VAL A 265 -4.62 -4.89 1.24
N PRO A 266 -5.95 -4.95 1.40
CA PRO A 266 -6.84 -3.89 0.95
C PRO A 266 -6.50 -2.55 1.58
N HIS A 267 -6.67 -1.48 0.81
CA HIS A 267 -6.52 -0.12 1.30
C HIS A 267 -7.50 0.82 0.61
N SER A 268 -7.76 1.95 1.25
CA SER A 268 -8.68 2.97 0.76
C SER A 268 -8.44 4.32 1.43
N ALA A 269 -8.79 5.41 0.76
CA ALA A 269 -9.05 6.65 1.45
C ALA A 269 -10.44 6.59 2.10
N PHE A 270 -10.63 7.23 3.25
CA PHE A 270 -11.93 7.31 3.89
C PHE A 270 -12.22 8.72 4.39
N VAL A 271 -13.50 9.05 4.51
CA VAL A 271 -13.95 10.32 5.09
C VAL A 271 -13.96 10.17 6.61
N ASP A 272 -13.20 11.00 7.31
CA ASP A 272 -13.38 11.22 8.75
C ASP A 272 -14.34 12.41 8.92
N PRO A 273 -15.55 12.21 9.47
CA PRO A 273 -16.51 13.28 9.68
C PRO A 273 -15.96 14.44 10.53
N ALA A 274 -14.98 14.18 11.41
CA ALA A 274 -14.39 15.21 12.27
C ALA A 274 -13.43 16.15 11.51
N THR A 275 -12.89 15.72 10.37
CA THR A 275 -11.86 16.45 9.62
C THR A 275 -12.23 16.68 8.16
N GLU A 276 -13.48 16.47 7.76
CA GLU A 276 -13.94 16.66 6.37
C GLU A 276 -13.75 18.12 5.88
N GLY A 277 -13.78 19.09 6.80
CA GLY A 277 -13.53 20.51 6.52
C GLY A 277 -12.06 20.91 6.38
N GLU A 278 -11.12 19.99 6.66
CA GLU A 278 -9.69 20.29 6.67
C GLU A 278 -9.09 20.39 5.26
N ALA A 279 -7.83 20.84 5.21
CA ALA A 279 -7.09 20.95 3.96
C ALA A 279 -7.04 19.61 3.20
N PRO A 280 -7.22 19.61 1.86
CA PRO A 280 -7.15 18.41 1.05
C PRO A 280 -5.83 17.66 1.22
N ARG A 281 -5.92 16.32 1.24
CA ARG A 281 -4.77 15.44 1.30
C ARG A 281 -3.75 15.71 0.18
N GLU A 282 -2.48 15.73 0.56
CA GLU A 282 -1.34 15.69 -0.37
C GLU A 282 -0.45 14.51 -0.02
N SER A 283 -0.26 13.59 -0.95
CA SER A 283 0.53 12.37 -0.74
C SER A 283 1.21 11.92 -2.03
N ILE A 284 2.35 11.24 -1.89
CA ILE A 284 3.00 10.47 -2.95
C ILE A 284 2.98 8.99 -2.60
N GLU A 285 2.75 8.15 -3.60
CA GLU A 285 2.86 6.70 -3.50
C GLU A 285 3.88 6.21 -4.52
N VAL A 286 4.93 5.53 -4.05
CA VAL A 286 5.96 4.92 -4.91
C VAL A 286 5.76 3.42 -4.91
N ARG A 287 5.69 2.79 -6.09
CA ARG A 287 5.47 1.35 -6.20
C ARG A 287 6.74 0.64 -6.62
N ALA A 288 7.11 -0.36 -5.82
CA ALA A 288 8.36 -1.08 -6.01
C ALA A 288 8.16 -2.60 -6.05
N LEU A 289 8.92 -3.25 -6.92
CA LEU A 289 9.24 -4.66 -6.80
C LEU A 289 10.40 -4.81 -5.81
N VAL A 290 10.25 -5.73 -4.87
CA VAL A 290 11.20 -5.96 -3.79
C VAL A 290 11.62 -7.43 -3.83
N PHE A 291 12.93 -7.70 -3.95
CA PHE A 291 13.46 -9.04 -4.21
C PHE A 291 14.42 -9.52 -3.13
N HIS A 292 14.27 -10.79 -2.76
CA HIS A 292 15.14 -11.55 -1.87
C HIS A 292 15.58 -12.83 -2.60
N PRO A 293 16.59 -12.77 -3.49
CA PRO A 293 16.98 -13.90 -4.35
C PRO A 293 17.47 -15.15 -3.60
N GLU A 294 17.94 -14.96 -2.36
CA GLU A 294 18.39 -16.05 -1.48
C GLU A 294 17.24 -16.68 -0.68
N ASP A 295 16.11 -15.99 -0.55
CA ASP A 295 14.91 -16.51 0.13
C ASP A 295 14.09 -17.37 -0.83
N ARG A 296 14.67 -18.52 -1.19
CA ARG A 296 14.06 -19.55 -2.03
C ARG A 296 13.22 -20.49 -1.15
N GLU A 297 12.17 -21.08 -1.72
CA GLU A 297 11.09 -21.87 -1.07
C GLU A 297 9.89 -21.09 -0.53
#